data_AF-A0A6G4WZW8-F1
#
_entry.id   AF-A0A6G4WZW8-F1
#
_cell.length_a   1.000
_cell.length_b   1.000
_cell.length_c   1.000
_cell.angle_alpha   90.00
_cell.angle_beta   90.00
_cell.angle_gamma   90.00
#
_symmetry.space_group_name_H-M   'P 1'
#
loop_
_entity.id
_entity.type
_entity.pdbx_description
1 polymer ?
#
loop_
_entity_poly.entity_id
_entity_poly.type
_entity_poly.pdbx_seq_one_letter_code
_entity_poly.pdbx_strand_id
1 'polypeptide(L)'
;MNKGRDVAGRRGSQGRPWGPLRGESKELDAIATLLREQLERAELTFRQLRERLSRDTEFTGGRRVPSDATLSKRFAGVGLASEGPLVDAVLRACAPDSEAELLQQRVRDLRAAQRAREQREQRELRELRELRELRDEAADPDPGPEEPGLRRQLDEERERLRQSQAVVALLMGMLARDTGAGGGAPADSGHLGRRVEALESEVRGIRDQLAPRPADEAPVPPQAVAEPAEPAEPGHPVRTGEAVSRAERALRFLDPDGLRLARCIRSALDRVLDGPRTGRFRLDQLNRAERTGLA
;
A
#
# COMPACT_ATOMS: atom_id res chain seq x y z
N MET A 1 40.09 27.48 -46.33
CA MET A 1 38.90 27.43 -47.21
C MET A 1 38.52 25.97 -47.44
N ASN A 2 37.74 25.37 -46.54
CA ASN A 2 37.22 24.02 -46.72
C ASN A 2 35.79 24.11 -47.26
N LYS A 3 35.63 23.75 -48.55
CA LYS A 3 34.34 23.65 -49.24
C LYS A 3 33.45 22.64 -48.50
N GLY A 4 32.25 23.11 -48.15
CA GLY A 4 31.19 22.30 -47.56
C GLY A 4 30.93 21.05 -48.38
N ARG A 5 30.99 19.90 -47.72
CA ARG A 5 30.34 18.69 -48.20
C ARG A 5 28.87 18.83 -47.85
N ASP A 6 28.08 19.17 -48.87
CA ASP A 6 26.64 18.97 -48.86
C ASP A 6 26.36 17.49 -48.59
N VAL A 7 25.96 17.19 -47.35
CA VAL A 7 25.40 15.90 -46.96
C VAL A 7 23.98 15.88 -47.53
N ALA A 8 23.87 15.55 -48.81
CA ALA A 8 22.60 15.32 -49.48
C ALA A 8 21.82 14.27 -48.68
N GLY A 9 20.71 14.70 -48.09
CA GLY A 9 19.89 13.94 -47.15
C GLY A 9 19.46 12.59 -47.70
N ARG A 10 20.10 11.52 -47.20
CA ARG A 10 19.50 10.20 -47.22
C ARG A 10 18.29 10.27 -46.30
N ARG A 11 17.10 10.42 -46.89
CA ARG A 11 15.82 10.08 -46.26
C ARG A 11 15.76 8.55 -46.12
N GLY A 12 16.71 7.99 -45.37
CA GLY A 12 16.72 6.58 -44.99
C GLY A 12 15.51 6.37 -44.11
N SER A 13 14.61 5.48 -44.55
CA SER A 13 13.45 4.95 -43.85
C SER A 13 13.34 5.41 -42.39
N GLN A 14 12.74 6.58 -42.16
CA GLN A 14 12.29 6.93 -40.82
C GLN A 14 11.17 5.95 -40.50
N GLY A 15 11.55 4.82 -39.89
CA GLY A 15 10.62 3.86 -39.35
C GLY A 15 9.65 4.56 -38.41
N ARG A 16 8.53 3.91 -38.17
CA ARG A 16 7.53 4.39 -37.22
C ARG A 16 8.24 4.78 -35.91
N PRO A 17 7.97 5.98 -35.34
CA PRO A 17 8.64 6.42 -34.13
C PRO A 17 8.46 5.38 -33.02
N TRP A 18 9.47 5.25 -32.17
CA TRP A 18 9.44 4.32 -31.07
C TRP A 18 8.23 4.53 -30.17
N GLY A 19 7.58 3.44 -29.76
CA GLY A 19 6.54 3.49 -28.75
C GLY A 19 7.09 3.92 -27.38
N PRO A 20 6.21 4.32 -26.44
CA PRO A 20 6.63 4.66 -25.09
C PRO A 20 7.34 3.49 -24.41
N LEU A 21 8.23 3.82 -23.48
CA LEU A 21 8.87 2.84 -22.60
C LEU A 21 7.83 2.24 -21.64
N ARG A 22 7.98 0.95 -21.35
CA ARG A 22 7.05 0.11 -20.58
C ARG A 22 7.83 -0.89 -19.72
N GLY A 23 9.02 -0.53 -19.26
CA GLY A 23 9.79 -1.31 -18.31
C GLY A 23 9.09 -1.36 -16.95
N GLU A 24 9.38 -2.43 -16.21
CA GLU A 24 8.87 -2.61 -14.83
C GLU A 24 9.59 -1.67 -13.84
N SER A 25 10.75 -1.13 -14.23
CA SER A 25 11.54 -0.21 -13.42
C SER A 25 12.23 0.85 -14.28
N LYS A 26 12.65 1.96 -13.65
CA LYS A 26 13.38 3.04 -14.33
C LYS A 26 14.72 2.57 -14.89
N GLU A 27 15.35 1.60 -14.24
CA GLU A 27 16.62 1.00 -14.66
C GLU A 27 16.42 0.17 -15.94
N LEU A 28 15.32 -0.59 -16.04
CA LEU A 28 14.99 -1.33 -17.26
C LEU A 28 14.65 -0.40 -18.43
N ASP A 29 13.97 0.71 -18.16
CA ASP A 29 13.71 1.76 -19.14
C ASP A 29 15.01 2.42 -19.63
N ALA A 30 15.98 2.64 -18.74
CA ALA A 30 17.30 3.14 -19.10
C ALA A 30 18.06 2.14 -20.00
N ILE A 31 18.02 0.84 -19.69
CA ILE A 31 18.61 -0.20 -20.56
C ILE A 31 17.91 -0.20 -21.92
N ALA A 32 16.57 -0.17 -21.96
CA ALA A 32 15.81 -0.14 -23.20
C ALA A 32 16.14 1.08 -24.07
N THR A 33 16.33 2.24 -23.44
CA THR A 33 16.74 3.49 -24.12
C THR A 33 18.13 3.34 -24.73
N LEU A 34 19.10 2.83 -23.95
CA LEU A 34 20.45 2.55 -24.42
C LEU A 34 20.45 1.59 -25.62
N LEU A 35 19.64 0.53 -25.58
CA LEU A 35 19.52 -0.40 -26.72
C LEU A 35 18.95 0.26 -27.97
N ARG A 36 17.94 1.14 -27.83
CA ARG A 36 17.39 1.90 -28.96
C ARG A 36 18.44 2.81 -29.58
N GLU A 37 19.17 3.56 -28.76
CA GLU A 37 20.24 4.45 -29.21
C GLU A 37 21.34 3.70 -29.97
N GLN A 38 21.77 2.53 -29.47
CA GLN A 38 22.76 1.72 -30.16
C GLN A 38 22.23 1.14 -31.48
N LEU A 39 20.96 0.74 -31.53
CA LEU A 39 20.37 0.24 -32.77
C LEU A 39 20.25 1.35 -33.83
N GLU A 40 19.84 2.56 -33.42
CA GLU A 40 19.76 3.74 -34.28
C GLU A 40 21.15 4.15 -34.77
N ARG A 41 22.14 4.21 -33.87
CA ARG A 41 23.53 4.55 -34.22
C ARG A 41 24.16 3.54 -35.18
N ALA A 42 23.77 2.26 -35.09
CA ALA A 42 24.20 1.23 -36.02
C ALA A 42 23.42 1.23 -37.35
N GLU A 43 22.40 2.09 -37.49
CA GLU A 43 21.49 2.16 -38.64
C GLU A 43 20.84 0.79 -39.00
N LEU A 44 20.51 -0.02 -37.99
CA LEU A 44 19.95 -1.35 -38.19
C LEU A 44 18.43 -1.40 -37.97
N THR A 45 17.74 -2.12 -38.85
CA THR A 45 16.35 -2.53 -38.62
C THR A 45 16.28 -3.78 -37.73
N PHE A 46 15.12 -4.05 -37.10
CA PHE A 46 14.92 -5.28 -36.32
C PHE A 46 15.17 -6.56 -37.11
N ARG A 47 14.81 -6.58 -38.39
CA ARG A 47 15.06 -7.73 -39.26
C ARG A 47 16.56 -7.99 -39.44
N GLN A 48 17.33 -6.92 -39.69
CA GLN A 48 18.80 -7.01 -39.82
C GLN A 48 19.46 -7.38 -38.50
N LEU A 49 19.00 -6.81 -37.38
CA LEU A 49 19.44 -7.21 -36.04
C LEU A 49 19.21 -8.70 -35.82
N ARG A 50 18.00 -9.20 -36.10
CA ARG A 50 17.67 -10.62 -35.96
C ARG A 50 18.56 -11.50 -36.82
N GLU A 51 18.85 -11.09 -38.04
CA GLU A 51 19.76 -11.80 -38.93
C GLU A 51 21.19 -11.84 -38.37
N ARG A 52 21.71 -10.72 -37.85
CA ARG A 52 23.01 -10.68 -37.16
C ARG A 52 23.04 -11.59 -35.94
N LEU A 53 22.03 -11.50 -35.07
CA LEU A 53 21.92 -12.36 -33.89
C LEU A 53 21.78 -13.85 -34.24
N SER A 54 21.21 -14.18 -35.40
CA SER A 54 21.10 -15.57 -35.87
C SER A 54 22.43 -16.12 -36.36
N ARG A 55 23.37 -15.26 -36.75
CA ARG A 55 24.74 -15.63 -37.14
C ARG A 55 25.69 -15.68 -35.94
N ASP A 56 25.34 -15.02 -34.83
CA ASP A 56 26.09 -15.08 -33.59
C ASP A 56 25.85 -16.44 -32.90
N THR A 57 26.85 -17.30 -33.00
CA THR A 57 26.86 -18.65 -32.42
C THR A 57 26.90 -18.63 -30.90
N GLU A 58 27.48 -17.59 -30.29
CA GLU A 58 27.54 -17.45 -28.84
C GLU A 58 26.16 -17.13 -28.26
N PHE A 59 25.40 -16.27 -28.91
CA PHE A 59 24.03 -15.95 -28.49
C PHE A 59 23.10 -17.15 -28.65
N THR A 60 23.24 -17.89 -29.74
CA THR A 60 22.31 -18.95 -30.11
C THR A 60 22.49 -20.25 -29.34
N GLY A 61 23.43 -20.36 -28.38
CA GLY A 61 23.74 -21.55 -27.56
C GLY A 61 22.54 -22.37 -27.04
N GLY A 62 21.88 -23.10 -27.95
CA GLY A 62 20.54 -23.69 -27.79
C GLY A 62 19.34 -22.74 -27.83
N ARG A 63 19.52 -21.41 -27.85
CA ARG A 63 18.42 -20.43 -27.78
C ARG A 63 17.95 -19.99 -29.17
N ARG A 64 16.63 -19.99 -29.37
CA ARG A 64 16.01 -19.44 -30.58
C ARG A 64 16.02 -17.91 -30.52
N VAL A 65 16.47 -17.27 -31.60
CA VAL A 65 16.44 -15.81 -31.72
C VAL A 65 14.98 -15.31 -31.62
N PRO A 66 14.69 -14.29 -30.77
CA PRO A 66 13.35 -13.75 -30.64
C PRO A 66 12.77 -13.22 -31.95
N SER A 67 11.45 -13.31 -32.10
CA SER A 67 10.74 -12.70 -33.24
C SER A 67 10.83 -11.18 -33.22
N ASP A 68 10.59 -10.51 -34.36
CA ASP A 68 10.62 -9.04 -34.48
C ASP A 68 9.62 -8.37 -33.51
N ALA A 69 8.44 -8.97 -33.33
CA ALA A 69 7.44 -8.51 -32.37
C ALA A 69 7.94 -8.64 -30.92
N THR A 70 8.68 -9.71 -30.62
CA THR A 70 9.31 -9.91 -29.30
C THR A 70 10.41 -8.90 -29.08
N LEU A 71 11.31 -8.69 -30.06
CA LEU A 71 12.37 -7.68 -29.99
C LEU A 71 11.77 -6.29 -29.78
N SER A 72 10.72 -5.93 -30.52
CA SER A 72 10.00 -4.66 -30.33
C SER A 72 9.50 -4.48 -28.89
N LYS A 73 8.93 -5.53 -28.26
CA LYS A 73 8.53 -5.50 -26.84
C LYS A 73 9.72 -5.36 -25.90
N ARG A 74 10.82 -6.07 -26.14
CA ARG A 74 12.05 -5.99 -25.32
C ARG A 74 12.68 -4.60 -25.39
N PHE A 75 12.74 -4.00 -26.56
CA PHE A 75 13.18 -2.62 -26.76
C PHE A 75 12.20 -1.60 -26.18
N ALA A 76 10.99 -2.00 -25.80
CA ALA A 76 10.08 -1.20 -24.98
C ALA A 76 10.25 -1.45 -23.47
N GLY A 77 11.26 -2.21 -23.03
CA GLY A 77 11.52 -2.52 -21.62
C GLY A 77 10.73 -3.71 -21.07
N VAL A 78 9.78 -4.27 -21.83
CA VAL A 78 8.89 -5.33 -21.35
C VAL A 78 9.64 -6.63 -21.17
N GLY A 79 9.71 -7.14 -19.93
CA GLY A 79 10.39 -8.38 -19.53
C GLY A 79 11.88 -8.42 -19.89
N LEU A 80 12.54 -7.27 -19.87
CA LEU A 80 13.97 -7.14 -20.17
C LEU A 80 14.85 -7.68 -19.01
N ALA A 81 14.30 -7.75 -17.80
CA ALA A 81 14.99 -8.26 -16.61
C ALA A 81 15.55 -9.68 -16.83
N SER A 82 14.76 -10.58 -17.41
CA SER A 82 15.13 -11.99 -17.66
C SER A 82 16.02 -12.19 -18.89
N GLU A 83 16.26 -11.14 -19.69
CA GLU A 83 16.86 -11.25 -21.03
C GLU A 83 18.31 -10.76 -21.06
N GLY A 84 19.11 -11.05 -20.02
CA GLY A 84 20.53 -10.68 -19.94
C GLY A 84 21.34 -11.03 -21.20
N PRO A 85 21.33 -12.29 -21.65
CA PRO A 85 22.09 -12.70 -22.83
C PRO A 85 21.66 -11.99 -24.13
N LEU A 86 20.38 -11.62 -24.26
CA LEU A 86 19.90 -10.85 -25.40
C LEU A 86 20.43 -9.42 -25.36
N VAL A 87 20.42 -8.76 -24.21
CA VAL A 87 20.97 -7.41 -24.05
C VAL A 87 22.45 -7.40 -24.42
N ASP A 88 23.23 -8.35 -23.91
CA ASP A 88 24.66 -8.45 -24.19
C ASP A 88 24.94 -8.71 -25.68
N ALA A 89 24.17 -9.61 -26.31
CA ALA A 89 24.30 -9.92 -27.73
C ALA A 89 23.90 -8.73 -28.62
N VAL A 90 22.86 -7.97 -28.27
CA VAL A 90 22.49 -6.75 -29.00
C VAL A 90 23.59 -5.70 -28.89
N LEU A 91 24.14 -5.48 -27.69
CA LEU A 91 25.25 -4.55 -27.52
C LEU A 91 26.46 -4.94 -28.35
N ARG A 92 26.84 -6.23 -28.36
CA ARG A 92 27.93 -6.71 -29.19
C ARG A 92 27.67 -6.55 -30.69
N ALA A 93 26.42 -6.74 -31.13
CA ALA A 93 26.05 -6.65 -32.54
C ALA A 93 25.92 -5.20 -33.07
N CYS A 94 25.65 -4.23 -32.18
CA CYS A 94 25.34 -2.84 -32.52
C CYS A 94 26.40 -1.83 -32.07
N ALA A 95 27.06 -2.05 -30.94
CA ALA A 95 28.05 -1.11 -30.41
C ALA A 95 29.39 -1.24 -31.15
N PRO A 96 30.13 -0.14 -31.33
CA PRO A 96 31.53 -0.20 -31.75
C PRO A 96 32.36 -1.00 -30.73
N ASP A 97 33.34 -1.78 -31.19
CA ASP A 97 34.20 -2.60 -30.32
C ASP A 97 34.87 -1.78 -29.21
N SER A 98 35.22 -0.52 -29.49
CA SER A 98 35.83 0.40 -28.53
C SER A 98 34.89 0.84 -27.39
N GLU A 99 33.57 0.76 -27.58
CA GLU A 99 32.56 1.18 -26.59
C GLU A 99 31.84 -0.01 -25.94
N ALA A 100 31.96 -1.21 -26.51
CA ALA A 100 31.20 -2.38 -26.10
C ALA A 100 31.39 -2.73 -24.62
N GLU A 101 32.63 -2.73 -24.11
CA GLU A 101 32.92 -3.04 -22.71
C GLU A 101 32.32 -2.02 -21.74
N LEU A 102 32.39 -0.73 -22.08
CA LEU A 102 31.85 0.35 -21.26
C LEU A 102 30.32 0.29 -21.20
N LEU A 103 29.67 0.02 -22.33
CA LEU A 103 28.21 -0.15 -22.38
C LEU A 103 27.74 -1.39 -21.63
N GLN A 104 28.46 -2.51 -21.74
CA GLN A 104 28.19 -3.71 -20.95
C GLN A 104 28.34 -3.44 -19.46
N GLN A 105 29.40 -2.74 -19.04
CA GLN A 105 29.57 -2.35 -17.65
C GLN A 105 28.42 -1.46 -17.17
N ARG A 106 27.99 -0.49 -17.98
CA ARG A 106 26.84 0.37 -17.65
C ARG A 106 25.55 -0.44 -17.45
N VAL A 107 25.30 -1.44 -18.29
CA VAL A 107 24.14 -2.34 -18.13
C VAL A 107 24.26 -3.17 -16.86
N ARG A 108 25.45 -3.67 -16.52
CA ARG A 108 25.68 -4.39 -15.25
C ARG A 108 25.38 -3.52 -14.04
N ASP A 109 25.80 -2.26 -14.06
CA ASP A 109 25.54 -1.29 -12.99
C ASP A 109 24.04 -1.02 -12.84
N LEU A 110 23.32 -0.82 -13.95
CA LEU A 110 21.85 -0.62 -13.94
C LEU A 110 21.13 -1.86 -13.38
N ARG A 111 21.53 -3.07 -13.78
CA ARG A 111 20.98 -4.33 -13.24
C ARG A 111 21.33 -4.53 -11.77
N ALA A 112 22.49 -4.06 -11.32
CA ALA A 112 22.87 -4.10 -9.91
C ALA A 112 22.01 -3.13 -9.09
N ALA A 113 21.77 -1.92 -9.59
CA ALA A 113 20.89 -0.94 -8.97
C ALA A 113 19.44 -1.46 -8.86
N GLN A 114 18.91 -2.07 -9.92
CA GLN A 114 17.59 -2.70 -9.90
C GLN A 114 17.48 -3.77 -8.80
N ARG A 115 18.45 -4.70 -8.75
CA ARG A 115 18.49 -5.76 -7.73
C ARG A 115 18.60 -5.21 -6.32
N ALA A 116 19.40 -4.16 -6.11
CA ALA A 116 19.53 -3.51 -4.81
C ALA A 116 18.21 -2.88 -4.36
N ARG A 117 17.44 -2.30 -5.29
CA ARG A 117 16.11 -1.75 -5.01
C ARG A 117 15.10 -2.84 -4.64
N GLU A 118 15.00 -3.90 -5.44
CA GLU A 118 14.11 -5.04 -5.17
C GLU A 118 14.41 -5.68 -3.80
N GLN A 119 15.70 -5.78 -3.44
CA GLN A 119 16.10 -6.28 -2.12
C GLN A 119 15.68 -5.36 -0.97
N ARG A 120 15.73 -4.03 -1.15
CA ARG A 120 15.25 -3.07 -0.14
C ARG A 120 13.74 -3.21 0.05
N GLU A 121 12.98 -3.20 -1.03
CA GLU A 121 11.52 -3.38 -1.00
C GLU A 121 11.14 -4.73 -0.35
N GLN A 122 11.89 -5.80 -0.62
CA GLN A 122 11.67 -7.09 0.04
C GLN A 122 11.99 -7.08 1.54
N ARG A 123 13.03 -6.35 1.97
CA ARG A 123 13.37 -6.21 3.40
C ARG A 123 12.30 -5.42 4.13
N GLU A 124 11.88 -4.28 3.59
CA GLU A 124 10.80 -3.47 4.15
C GLU A 124 9.50 -4.28 4.27
N LEU A 125 9.16 -5.09 3.27
CA LEU A 125 7.99 -5.98 3.34
C LEU A 125 8.11 -7.08 4.39
N ARG A 126 9.33 -7.56 4.69
CA ARG A 126 9.56 -8.53 5.78
C ARG A 126 9.42 -7.84 7.14
N GLU A 127 10.06 -6.68 7.32
CA GLU A 127 9.96 -5.88 8.54
C GLU A 127 8.50 -5.50 8.83
N LEU A 128 7.73 -5.10 7.83
CA LEU A 128 6.29 -4.81 7.98
C LEU A 128 5.47 -6.05 8.36
N ARG A 129 5.87 -7.25 7.93
CA ARG A 129 5.21 -8.50 8.35
C ARG A 129 5.55 -8.83 9.80
N GLU A 130 6.82 -8.74 10.17
CA GLU A 130 7.29 -8.96 11.56
C GLU A 130 6.62 -7.98 12.52
N LEU A 131 6.55 -6.69 12.18
CA LEU A 131 5.84 -5.69 12.98
C LEU A 131 4.33 -5.98 13.11
N ARG A 132 3.72 -6.55 12.06
CA ARG A 132 2.32 -6.95 12.10
C ARG A 132 2.12 -8.17 12.98
N GLU A 133 3.01 -9.16 12.91
CA GLU A 133 3.00 -10.33 13.78
C GLU A 133 3.16 -9.93 15.24
N LEU A 134 4.15 -9.08 15.57
CA LEU A 134 4.33 -8.54 16.92
C LEU A 134 3.11 -7.73 17.41
N ARG A 135 2.47 -6.98 16.52
CA ARG A 135 1.25 -6.24 16.86
C ARG A 135 0.08 -7.19 17.13
N ASP A 136 -0.07 -8.24 16.33
CA ASP A 136 -1.15 -9.20 16.48
C ASP A 136 -0.91 -10.05 17.77
N GLU A 137 0.35 -10.38 18.10
CA GLU A 137 0.75 -10.98 19.38
C GLU A 137 0.46 -10.07 20.59
N ALA A 138 0.69 -8.75 20.46
CA ALA A 138 0.38 -7.79 21.52
C ALA A 138 -1.13 -7.49 21.65
N ALA A 139 -1.90 -7.66 20.58
CA ALA A 139 -3.34 -7.39 20.55
C ALA A 139 -4.18 -8.56 21.08
N ASP A 140 -3.61 -9.76 21.15
CA ASP A 140 -4.19 -10.91 21.83
C ASP A 140 -3.39 -11.19 23.11
N PRO A 141 -3.47 -10.30 24.13
CA PRO A 141 -2.94 -10.66 25.44
C PRO A 141 -3.78 -11.85 25.89
N ASP A 142 -3.22 -13.05 25.80
CA ASP A 142 -3.72 -14.23 26.51
C ASP A 142 -4.05 -13.72 27.91
N PRO A 143 -5.35 -13.62 28.28
CA PRO A 143 -5.72 -13.05 29.56
C PRO A 143 -5.24 -14.07 30.57
N GLY A 144 -4.01 -13.88 31.02
CA GLY A 144 -3.36 -14.79 31.93
C GLY A 144 -4.30 -15.06 33.11
N PRO A 145 -4.25 -16.25 33.70
CA PRO A 145 -5.17 -16.67 34.75
C PRO A 145 -5.16 -15.77 36.01
N GLU A 146 -4.29 -14.76 36.06
CA GLU A 146 -4.13 -13.82 37.17
C GLU A 146 -4.94 -12.51 37.04
N GLU A 147 -5.50 -12.18 35.86
CA GLU A 147 -6.34 -10.97 35.70
C GLU A 147 -7.83 -11.04 36.15
N PRO A 148 -8.48 -12.18 36.48
CA PRO A 148 -9.87 -12.13 36.92
C PRO A 148 -10.03 -11.46 38.30
N GLY A 149 -8.97 -11.43 39.13
CA GLY A 149 -8.97 -10.77 40.43
C GLY A 149 -8.99 -9.24 40.32
N LEU A 150 -8.09 -8.69 39.51
CA LEU A 150 -7.99 -7.24 39.32
C LEU A 150 -9.19 -6.67 38.56
N ARG A 151 -9.73 -7.38 37.57
CA ARG A 151 -10.95 -6.97 36.86
C ARG A 151 -12.16 -6.95 37.79
N ARG A 152 -12.32 -7.98 38.64
CA ARG A 152 -13.37 -7.99 39.69
C ARG A 152 -13.20 -6.86 40.68
N GLN A 153 -11.98 -6.59 41.16
CA GLN A 153 -11.73 -5.46 42.06
C GLN A 153 -12.09 -4.12 41.42
N LEU A 154 -11.77 -3.94 40.14
CA LEU A 154 -12.06 -2.69 39.43
C LEU A 154 -13.57 -2.50 39.18
N ASP A 155 -14.29 -3.59 38.91
CA ASP A 155 -15.75 -3.57 38.79
C ASP A 155 -16.43 -3.35 40.15
N GLU A 156 -15.92 -3.95 41.23
CA GLU A 156 -16.40 -3.71 42.61
C GLU A 156 -16.19 -2.24 43.03
N GLU A 157 -15.01 -1.67 42.74
CA GLU A 157 -14.72 -0.24 43.01
C GLU A 157 -15.64 0.68 42.19
N ARG A 158 -15.88 0.37 40.91
CA ARG A 158 -16.84 1.13 40.08
C ARG A 158 -18.25 1.08 40.62
N GLU A 159 -18.68 -0.09 41.10
CA GLU A 159 -20.01 -0.25 41.67
C GLU A 159 -20.15 0.50 43.00
N ARG A 160 -19.10 0.48 43.84
CA ARG A 160 -19.02 1.32 45.05
C ARG A 160 -19.11 2.81 44.73
N LEU A 161 -18.44 3.27 43.68
CA LEU A 161 -18.52 4.67 43.23
C LEU A 161 -19.91 5.03 42.70
N ARG A 162 -20.59 4.13 41.99
CA ARG A 162 -21.98 4.36 41.57
C ARG A 162 -22.93 4.43 42.76
N GLN A 163 -22.75 3.54 43.75
CA GLN A 163 -23.55 3.53 44.97
C GLN A 163 -23.35 4.80 45.78
N SER A 164 -22.09 5.26 45.95
CA SER A 164 -21.81 6.50 46.66
C SER A 164 -22.36 7.73 45.92
N GLN A 165 -22.27 7.78 44.59
CA GLN A 165 -22.88 8.84 43.78
C GLN A 165 -24.41 8.87 43.90
N ALA A 166 -25.08 7.71 43.93
CA ALA A 166 -26.53 7.63 44.12
C ALA A 166 -26.96 8.15 45.49
N VAL A 167 -26.22 7.83 46.56
CA VAL A 167 -26.48 8.34 47.91
C VAL A 167 -26.28 9.86 47.98
N VAL A 168 -25.21 10.38 47.37
CA VAL A 168 -24.97 11.83 47.29
C VAL A 168 -26.10 12.54 46.54
N ALA A 169 -26.54 11.99 45.40
CA ALA A 169 -27.67 12.54 44.65
C ALA A 169 -28.98 12.56 45.46
N LEU A 170 -29.25 11.51 46.23
CA LEU A 170 -30.42 11.43 47.11
C LEU A 170 -30.37 12.46 48.24
N LEU A 171 -29.21 12.62 48.90
CA LEU A 171 -28.99 13.64 49.94
C LEU A 171 -29.16 15.06 49.39
N MET A 172 -28.60 15.35 48.21
CA MET A 172 -28.77 16.64 47.53
C MET A 172 -30.25 16.89 47.18
N GLY A 173 -30.99 15.86 46.75
CA GLY A 173 -32.42 15.95 46.49
C GLY A 173 -33.27 16.23 47.74
N MET A 174 -32.93 15.65 48.89
CA MET A 174 -33.62 15.92 50.17
C MET A 174 -33.36 17.35 50.65
N LEU A 175 -32.11 17.81 50.59
CA LEU A 175 -31.75 19.18 50.96
C LEU A 175 -32.45 20.23 50.07
N ALA A 176 -32.58 19.96 48.77
CA ALA A 176 -33.30 20.85 47.86
C ALA A 176 -34.82 20.88 48.09
N ARG A 177 -35.39 19.85 48.74
CA ARG A 177 -36.82 19.78 49.06
C ARG A 177 -37.16 20.56 50.33
N ASP A 178 -36.26 20.54 51.32
CA ASP A 178 -36.43 21.29 52.57
C ASP A 178 -36.23 22.80 52.40
N THR A 179 -35.50 23.25 51.37
CA THR A 179 -35.37 24.69 51.06
C THR A 179 -36.58 25.27 50.31
N GLY A 180 -37.53 24.44 49.86
CA GLY A 180 -38.67 24.86 49.03
C GLY A 180 -39.96 25.22 49.77
N ALA A 181 -40.07 24.96 51.08
CA ALA A 181 -41.32 25.14 51.81
C ALA A 181 -41.10 25.72 53.22
N GLY A 182 -40.81 27.03 53.29
CA GLY A 182 -40.89 27.75 54.56
C GLY A 182 -40.07 29.03 54.58
N GLY A 183 -40.72 30.16 54.34
CA GLY A 183 -40.13 31.46 54.65
C GLY A 183 -39.82 31.57 56.14
N GLY A 184 -38.54 31.60 56.49
CA GLY A 184 -38.08 31.78 57.87
C GLY A 184 -36.57 32.01 57.94
N ALA A 185 -36.19 33.26 58.17
CA ALA A 185 -34.92 33.85 58.64
C ALA A 185 -33.57 33.10 58.40
N PRO A 186 -32.57 33.77 57.79
CA PRO A 186 -31.27 33.19 57.52
C PRO A 186 -30.33 33.37 58.72
N ALA A 187 -30.03 32.28 59.43
CA ALA A 187 -28.85 32.23 60.27
C ALA A 187 -28.25 30.82 60.17
N ASP A 188 -27.06 30.75 59.55
CA ASP A 188 -26.11 29.62 59.58
C ASP A 188 -25.94 28.77 58.30
N SER A 189 -26.31 29.30 57.13
CA SER A 189 -25.93 28.75 55.80
C SER A 189 -24.45 28.90 55.45
N GLY A 190 -23.70 29.75 56.16
CA GLY A 190 -22.28 30.01 55.91
C GLY A 190 -21.34 28.86 56.28
N HIS A 191 -21.75 27.96 57.18
CA HIS A 191 -20.95 26.78 57.52
C HIS A 191 -21.04 25.70 56.42
N LEU A 192 -22.23 25.45 55.88
CA LEU A 192 -22.42 24.45 54.83
C LEU A 192 -21.72 24.88 53.52
N GLY A 193 -21.81 26.16 53.14
CA GLY A 193 -21.07 26.69 51.99
C GLY A 193 -19.56 26.44 52.10
N ARG A 194 -18.96 26.75 53.26
CA ARG A 194 -17.52 26.51 53.50
C ARG A 194 -17.14 25.03 53.50
N ARG A 195 -18.04 24.13 53.93
CA ARG A 195 -17.81 22.67 53.87
C ARG A 195 -17.88 22.13 52.45
N VAL A 196 -18.79 22.63 51.62
CA VAL A 196 -18.88 22.25 50.20
C VAL A 196 -17.64 22.73 49.45
N GLU A 197 -17.23 23.98 49.65
CA GLU A 197 -16.06 24.56 48.99
C GLU A 197 -14.75 23.84 49.38
N ALA A 198 -14.63 23.43 50.65
CA ALA A 198 -13.51 22.60 51.11
C ALA A 198 -13.48 21.23 50.43
N LEU A 199 -14.63 20.54 50.35
CA LEU A 199 -14.73 19.24 49.67
C LEU A 199 -14.46 19.33 48.16
N GLU A 200 -14.93 20.38 47.50
CA GLU A 200 -14.63 20.61 46.08
C GLU A 200 -13.13 20.85 45.83
N SER A 201 -12.44 21.53 46.75
CA SER A 201 -11.00 21.74 46.67
C SER A 201 -10.20 20.44 46.83
N GLU A 202 -10.65 19.55 47.71
CA GLU A 202 -10.02 18.25 47.97
C GLU A 202 -10.22 17.28 46.79
N VAL A 203 -11.43 17.22 46.24
CA VAL A 203 -11.75 16.44 45.03
C VAL A 203 -10.93 16.91 43.83
N ARG A 204 -10.72 18.23 43.70
CA ARG A 204 -9.85 18.79 42.64
C ARG A 204 -8.41 18.34 42.80
N GLY A 205 -7.85 18.40 44.02
CA GLY A 205 -6.49 17.94 44.30
C GLY A 205 -6.28 16.45 44.01
N ILE A 206 -7.26 15.61 44.34
CA ILE A 206 -7.21 14.16 44.04
C ILE A 206 -7.27 13.92 42.53
N ARG A 207 -8.10 14.67 41.80
CA ARG A 207 -8.19 14.58 40.34
C ARG A 207 -6.86 14.95 39.67
N ASP A 208 -6.19 16.00 40.14
CA ASP A 208 -4.90 16.43 39.59
C ASP A 208 -3.77 15.43 39.88
N GLN A 209 -3.86 14.68 40.98
CA GLN A 209 -2.91 13.60 41.30
C GLN A 209 -3.13 12.32 40.47
N LEU A 210 -4.39 12.04 40.12
CA LEU A 210 -4.78 10.88 39.30
C LEU A 210 -4.77 11.14 37.80
N ALA A 211 -4.68 12.41 37.38
CA ALA A 211 -4.49 12.75 35.99
C ALA A 211 -3.20 12.05 35.50
N PRO A 212 -3.27 11.21 34.46
CA PRO A 212 -2.11 10.49 33.96
C PRO A 212 -1.04 11.53 33.60
N ARG A 213 0.11 11.42 34.28
CA ARG A 213 1.27 12.27 34.01
C ARG A 213 1.53 12.19 32.51
N PRO A 214 1.49 13.31 31.76
CA PRO A 214 1.57 13.26 30.31
C PRO A 214 2.89 12.59 29.94
N ALA A 215 2.78 11.36 29.44
CA ALA A 215 3.87 10.74 28.72
C ALA A 215 4.06 11.59 27.46
N ASP A 216 5.31 12.00 27.21
CA ASP A 216 5.75 12.79 26.06
C ASP A 216 4.89 12.52 24.82
N GLU A 217 4.14 13.54 24.41
CA GLU A 217 3.27 13.52 23.23
C GLU A 217 4.11 13.27 21.97
N ALA A 218 4.03 12.05 21.45
CA ALA A 218 4.18 11.85 20.01
C ALA A 218 2.88 12.37 19.33
N PRO A 219 2.98 13.15 18.24
CA PRO A 219 1.83 13.78 17.62
C PRO A 219 0.91 12.74 16.97
N VAL A 220 -0.29 12.57 17.53
CA VAL A 220 -1.38 11.79 16.94
C VAL A 220 -2.07 12.64 15.88
N PRO A 221 -2.15 12.19 14.60
CA PRO A 221 -2.88 12.92 13.57
C PRO A 221 -4.39 12.84 13.79
N PRO A 222 -5.15 13.89 13.43
CA PRO A 222 -6.59 13.99 13.70
C PRO A 222 -7.38 12.95 12.89
N GLN A 223 -7.99 11.99 13.57
CA GLN A 223 -9.00 11.12 12.99
C GLN A 223 -10.34 11.86 12.97
N ALA A 224 -10.81 12.18 11.77
CA ALA A 224 -12.15 12.68 11.52
C ALA A 224 -13.17 11.57 11.79
N VAL A 225 -13.95 11.74 12.86
CA VAL A 225 -15.08 10.89 13.20
C VAL A 225 -16.19 11.14 12.18
N ALA A 226 -16.44 10.17 11.31
CA ALA A 226 -17.58 10.18 10.40
C ALA A 226 -18.85 9.81 11.19
N GLU A 227 -19.85 10.69 11.15
CA GLU A 227 -21.18 10.46 11.68
C GLU A 227 -21.84 9.19 11.08
N PRO A 228 -22.59 8.42 11.90
CA PRO A 228 -23.35 7.27 11.42
C PRO A 228 -24.54 7.74 10.57
N ALA A 229 -24.56 7.34 9.30
CA ALA A 229 -25.64 7.64 8.36
C ALA A 229 -26.93 6.90 8.74
N GLU A 230 -28.04 7.65 8.78
CA GLU A 230 -29.39 7.15 9.02
C GLU A 230 -29.87 6.15 7.93
N PRO A 231 -30.75 5.19 8.28
CA PRO A 231 -31.30 4.22 7.34
C PRO A 231 -32.24 4.87 6.31
N ALA A 232 -31.84 4.83 5.04
CA ALA A 232 -32.62 5.35 3.93
C ALA A 232 -33.84 4.45 3.60
N GLU A 233 -35.01 5.08 3.44
CA GLU A 233 -36.24 4.41 3.04
C GLU A 233 -36.20 3.84 1.60
N PRO A 234 -36.86 2.71 1.34
CA PRO A 234 -36.92 2.08 0.02
C PRO A 234 -38.02 2.71 -0.85
N GLY A 235 -37.67 3.45 -1.91
CA GLY A 235 -38.73 3.98 -2.77
C GLY A 235 -38.40 4.63 -4.13
N HIS A 236 -37.15 4.92 -4.47
CA HIS A 236 -36.86 5.55 -5.76
C HIS A 236 -35.79 4.80 -6.56
N PRO A 237 -36.02 4.54 -7.88
CA PRO A 237 -34.97 4.06 -8.76
C PRO A 237 -33.93 5.18 -8.89
N VAL A 238 -32.91 5.10 -8.05
CA VAL A 238 -31.75 5.99 -8.08
C VAL A 238 -31.23 6.01 -9.51
N ARG A 239 -31.09 7.22 -10.08
CA ARG A 239 -30.39 7.43 -11.36
C ARG A 239 -29.06 6.69 -11.28
N THR A 240 -28.94 5.60 -12.02
CA THR A 240 -27.84 4.63 -11.94
C THR A 240 -26.47 5.28 -12.07
N GLY A 241 -26.37 6.42 -12.77
CA GLY A 241 -25.13 7.20 -12.90
C GLY A 241 -24.57 7.72 -11.57
N GLU A 242 -25.40 8.28 -10.68
CA GLU A 242 -24.90 8.88 -9.43
C GLU A 242 -24.42 7.81 -8.44
N ALA A 243 -25.13 6.68 -8.36
CA ALA A 243 -24.72 5.54 -7.55
C ALA A 243 -23.40 4.95 -8.05
N VAL A 244 -23.25 4.78 -9.37
CA VAL A 244 -22.00 4.27 -9.98
C VAL A 244 -20.84 5.24 -9.75
N SER A 245 -21.02 6.54 -9.96
CA SER A 245 -19.97 7.54 -9.70
C SER A 245 -19.60 7.66 -8.22
N ARG A 246 -20.55 7.37 -7.31
CA ARG A 246 -20.27 7.29 -5.86
C ARG A 246 -19.44 6.05 -5.54
N ALA A 247 -19.82 4.88 -6.08
CA ALA A 247 -19.09 3.64 -5.92
C ALA A 247 -17.67 3.74 -6.50
N GLU A 248 -17.50 4.35 -7.67
CA GLU A 248 -16.20 4.57 -8.29
C GLU A 248 -15.29 5.46 -7.43
N ARG A 249 -15.81 6.57 -6.89
CA ARG A 249 -15.05 7.43 -5.98
C ARG A 249 -14.65 6.70 -4.71
N ALA A 250 -15.55 5.92 -4.13
CA ALA A 250 -15.24 5.10 -2.96
C ALA A 250 -14.16 4.05 -3.25
N LEU A 251 -14.23 3.37 -4.39
CA LEU A 251 -13.23 2.38 -4.81
C LEU A 251 -11.86 3.02 -5.04
N ARG A 252 -11.80 4.16 -5.75
CA ARG A 252 -10.53 4.89 -5.97
C ARG A 252 -9.95 5.46 -4.67
N PHE A 253 -10.79 5.82 -3.71
CA PHE A 253 -10.32 6.27 -2.40
C PHE A 253 -9.71 5.11 -1.60
N LEU A 254 -10.34 3.93 -1.62
CA LEU A 254 -9.88 2.74 -0.90
C LEU A 254 -8.68 2.04 -1.56
N ASP A 255 -8.58 2.15 -2.89
CA ASP A 255 -7.57 1.49 -3.71
C ASP A 255 -7.16 2.37 -4.92
N PRO A 256 -6.35 3.43 -4.68
CA PRO A 256 -6.03 4.43 -5.71
C PRO A 256 -5.29 3.87 -6.93
N ASP A 257 -4.49 2.83 -6.72
CA ASP A 257 -3.67 2.16 -7.73
C ASP A 257 -4.29 0.84 -8.21
N GLY A 258 -5.40 0.40 -7.61
CA GLY A 258 -6.05 -0.87 -7.92
C GLY A 258 -5.29 -2.11 -7.44
N LEU A 259 -4.19 -1.95 -6.68
CA LEU A 259 -3.33 -3.06 -6.30
C LEU A 259 -3.98 -3.95 -5.24
N ARG A 260 -4.83 -3.40 -4.36
CA ARG A 260 -5.48 -4.18 -3.31
C ARG A 260 -6.53 -5.11 -3.90
N LEU A 261 -7.35 -4.60 -4.82
CA LEU A 261 -8.36 -5.37 -5.53
C LEU A 261 -7.70 -6.44 -6.41
N ALA A 262 -6.64 -6.07 -7.16
CA ALA A 262 -5.89 -7.03 -7.97
C ALA A 262 -5.29 -8.18 -7.13
N ARG A 263 -4.72 -7.86 -5.96
CA ARG A 263 -4.16 -8.85 -5.04
C ARG A 263 -5.25 -9.74 -4.42
N CYS A 264 -6.42 -9.18 -4.12
CA CYS A 264 -7.59 -9.93 -3.64
C CYS A 264 -8.09 -10.93 -4.69
N ILE A 265 -8.28 -10.48 -5.94
CA ILE A 265 -8.68 -11.34 -7.06
C ILE A 265 -7.65 -12.45 -7.27
N ARG A 266 -6.35 -12.11 -7.28
CA ARG A 266 -5.28 -13.10 -7.44
C ARG A 266 -5.33 -14.16 -6.33
N SER A 267 -5.48 -13.74 -5.08
CA SER A 267 -5.56 -14.65 -3.93
C SER A 267 -6.79 -15.56 -3.99
N ALA A 268 -7.94 -15.03 -4.44
CA ALA A 268 -9.16 -15.82 -4.64
C ALA A 268 -8.96 -16.88 -5.74
N LEU A 269 -8.33 -16.50 -6.86
CA LEU A 269 -8.01 -17.45 -7.94
C LEU A 269 -7.02 -18.53 -7.50
N ASP A 270 -5.95 -18.16 -6.79
CA ASP A 270 -4.96 -19.12 -6.29
C ASP A 270 -5.60 -20.10 -5.29
N ARG A 271 -6.56 -19.65 -4.47
CA ARG A 271 -7.33 -20.52 -3.57
C ARG A 271 -8.26 -21.48 -4.31
N VAL A 272 -8.94 -21.03 -5.37
CA VAL A 272 -9.84 -21.89 -6.16
C VAL A 272 -9.04 -22.90 -7.00
N LEU A 273 -7.90 -22.47 -7.55
CA LEU A 273 -7.01 -23.36 -8.29
C LEU A 273 -6.39 -24.41 -7.35
N ASP A 274 -6.00 -24.02 -6.13
CA ASP A 274 -5.37 -24.89 -5.14
C ASP A 274 -4.17 -25.65 -5.73
N GLY A 275 -3.26 -24.89 -6.34
CA GLY A 275 -2.10 -25.41 -7.06
C GLY A 275 -1.24 -26.40 -6.27
N PRO A 276 -0.94 -26.18 -4.97
CA PRO A 276 -0.13 -27.11 -4.18
C PRO A 276 -0.75 -28.51 -4.03
N ARG A 277 -2.08 -28.62 -3.96
CA ARG A 277 -2.76 -29.92 -3.77
C ARG A 277 -3.18 -30.56 -5.07
N THR A 278 -3.53 -29.75 -6.08
CA THR A 278 -4.14 -30.24 -7.32
C THR A 278 -3.23 -30.16 -8.55
N GLY A 279 -2.11 -29.42 -8.46
CA GLY A 279 -1.23 -29.13 -9.60
C GLY A 279 -1.86 -28.21 -10.65
N ARG A 280 -2.99 -27.55 -10.35
CA ARG A 280 -3.70 -26.67 -11.27
C ARG A 280 -3.17 -25.24 -11.20
N PHE A 281 -2.95 -24.63 -12.35
CA PHE A 281 -2.45 -23.25 -12.49
C PHE A 281 -3.19 -22.44 -13.56
N ARG A 282 -4.21 -23.01 -14.21
CA ARG A 282 -4.96 -22.37 -15.29
C ARG A 282 -6.47 -22.56 -15.12
N LEU A 283 -7.27 -21.56 -15.49
CA LEU A 283 -8.73 -21.57 -15.31
C LEU A 283 -9.45 -22.65 -16.14
N ASP A 284 -8.87 -23.08 -17.26
CA ASP A 284 -9.36 -24.18 -18.09
C ASP A 284 -9.29 -25.54 -17.39
N GLN A 285 -8.50 -25.66 -16.33
CA GLN A 285 -8.38 -26.86 -15.51
C GLN A 285 -9.46 -26.94 -14.41
N LEU A 286 -10.26 -25.89 -14.23
CA LEU A 286 -11.38 -25.89 -13.31
C LEU A 286 -12.59 -26.62 -13.91
N ASN A 287 -13.25 -27.42 -13.07
CA ASN A 287 -14.48 -28.09 -13.47
C ASN A 287 -15.62 -27.07 -13.66
N ARG A 288 -16.76 -27.51 -14.19
CA ARG A 288 -17.89 -26.61 -14.47
C ARG A 288 -18.44 -25.94 -13.20
N ALA A 289 -18.53 -26.67 -12.10
CA ALA A 289 -19.06 -26.17 -10.83
C ALA A 289 -18.15 -25.10 -10.22
N GLU A 290 -16.83 -25.33 -10.22
CA GLU A 290 -15.82 -24.37 -9.77
C GLU A 290 -15.84 -23.10 -10.61
N ARG A 291 -15.99 -23.21 -11.95
CA ARG A 291 -16.13 -22.06 -12.83
C ARG A 291 -17.40 -21.26 -12.57
N THR A 292 -18.52 -21.93 -12.29
CA THR A 292 -19.77 -21.26 -11.92
C THR A 292 -19.65 -20.53 -10.58
N GLY A 293 -18.84 -21.04 -9.63
CA GLY A 293 -18.59 -20.34 -8.36
C GLY A 293 -17.71 -19.08 -8.48
N LEU A 294 -17.06 -18.87 -9.62
CA LEU A 294 -16.24 -17.67 -9.89
C LEU A 294 -16.99 -16.57 -10.66
N ALA A 295 -18.11 -16.89 -11.30
CA ALA A 295 -18.89 -15.99 -12.16
C ALA A 295 -20.02 -15.32 -11.38
#